data_AF-A0AAV1ST69-F1
#
_entry.id   AF-A0AAV1ST69-F1
#
_cell.length_a   1.000
_cell.length_b   1.000
_cell.length_c   1.000
_cell.angle_alpha   90.00
_cell.angle_beta   90.00
_cell.angle_gamma   90.00
#
_symmetry.space_group_name_H-M   'P 1'
#
loop_
_entity.id
_entity.type
_entity.pdbx_description
1 polymer ?
#
loop_
_entity_poly.entity_id
_entity_poly.type
_entity_poly.pdbx_seq_one_letter_code
_entity_poly.pdbx_strand_id
1 'polypeptide(L)'
;YMQSGRATEKTDVYSFGVLVLEVLSGKRPTDASFIEKGLNIVGWLNFLITENRPREIVDLNCEGVQVESLDALLSVATQCVSSSPEDRPTMHRVVQVLESEVMTPCPSDFYDSNSD
;
A
#
# COMPACT_ATOMS: atom_id res chain seq x y z
N TYR A 1 -16.55 -4.79 -5.15
CA TYR A 1 -17.08 -5.51 -6.33
C TYR A 1 -17.67 -6.87 -6.00
N MET A 2 -16.91 -7.82 -5.43
CA MET A 2 -17.35 -9.23 -5.34
C MET A 2 -18.61 -9.51 -4.50
N GLN A 3 -18.97 -8.65 -3.53
CA GLN A 3 -20.15 -8.88 -2.68
C GLN A 3 -21.40 -8.04 -3.04
N SER A 4 -21.24 -6.89 -3.71
CA SER A 4 -22.38 -5.98 -4.00
C SER A 4 -22.48 -5.54 -5.47
N GLY A 5 -21.46 -5.81 -6.30
CA GLY A 5 -21.40 -5.34 -7.68
C GLY A 5 -21.31 -3.81 -7.87
N ARG A 6 -21.33 -3.03 -6.78
CA ARG A 6 -21.32 -1.55 -6.85
C ARG A 6 -19.90 -1.02 -6.77
N ALA A 7 -19.52 -0.25 -7.78
CA ALA A 7 -18.35 0.62 -7.72
C ALA A 7 -18.61 1.73 -6.70
N THR A 8 -17.69 1.91 -5.76
CA THR A 8 -17.66 3.03 -4.82
C THR A 8 -16.22 3.52 -4.67
N GLU A 9 -16.04 4.74 -4.15
CA GLU A 9 -14.72 5.24 -3.78
C GLU A 9 -13.97 4.24 -2.87
N LYS A 10 -14.67 3.62 -1.92
CA LYS A 10 -14.08 2.60 -1.04
C LYS A 10 -13.65 1.33 -1.77
N THR A 11 -14.29 0.97 -2.88
CA THR A 11 -13.79 -0.16 -3.71
C THR A 11 -12.56 0.22 -4.51
N ASP A 12 -12.43 1.47 -4.93
CA ASP A 12 -11.24 1.97 -5.60
C ASP A 12 -10.05 2.02 -4.62
N VAL A 13 -10.26 2.50 -3.40
CA VAL A 13 -9.27 2.46 -2.31
C VAL A 13 -8.77 1.02 -2.05
N TYR A 14 -9.68 0.04 -2.05
CA TYR A 14 -9.30 -1.36 -1.89
C TYR A 14 -8.39 -1.84 -3.03
N SER A 15 -8.78 -1.57 -4.28
CA SER A 15 -8.00 -1.92 -5.46
C SER A 15 -6.63 -1.23 -5.48
N PHE A 16 -6.57 0.03 -5.03
CA PHE A 16 -5.32 0.74 -4.83
C PHE A 16 -4.44 0.06 -3.76
N GLY A 17 -5.01 -0.35 -2.63
CA GLY A 17 -4.29 -1.10 -1.61
C GLY A 17 -3.68 -2.40 -2.15
N VAL A 18 -4.42 -3.15 -2.97
CA VAL A 18 -3.90 -4.35 -3.64
C VAL A 18 -2.74 -4.02 -4.58
N LEU A 19 -2.84 -2.92 -5.34
CA LEU A 19 -1.75 -2.44 -6.21
C LEU A 19 -0.50 -2.08 -5.40
N VAL A 20 -0.64 -1.40 -4.27
CA VAL A 20 0.49 -1.09 -3.39
C VAL A 20 1.15 -2.37 -2.87
N LEU A 21 0.38 -3.38 -2.49
CA LEU A 21 0.93 -4.68 -2.09
C LEU A 21 1.65 -5.40 -3.24
N GLU A 22 1.13 -5.32 -4.47
CA GLU A 22 1.81 -5.86 -5.66
C GLU A 22 3.17 -5.17 -5.87
N VAL A 23 3.24 -3.85 -5.72
CA VAL A 23 4.49 -3.08 -5.81
C VAL A 23 5.47 -3.46 -4.69
N LEU A 24 5.00 -3.52 -3.44
CA LEU A 24 5.85 -3.84 -2.29
C LEU A 24 6.41 -5.27 -2.35
N SER A 25 5.62 -6.22 -2.84
CA SER A 25 5.98 -7.64 -2.83
C SER A 25 6.70 -8.13 -4.08
N GLY A 26 6.65 -7.33 -5.17
CA GLY A 26 7.08 -7.74 -6.51
C GLY A 26 6.26 -8.91 -7.08
N LYS A 27 5.11 -9.23 -6.50
CA LYS A 27 4.28 -10.41 -6.85
C LYS A 27 2.89 -9.98 -7.28
N ARG A 28 2.36 -10.68 -8.29
CA ARG A 28 0.99 -10.48 -8.74
C ARG A 28 0.00 -10.78 -7.60
N PRO A 29 -1.18 -10.12 -7.54
CA PRO A 29 -2.18 -10.38 -6.51
C PRO A 29 -2.64 -11.84 -6.41
N THR A 30 -2.49 -12.59 -7.51
CA THR A 30 -2.82 -14.01 -7.66
C THR A 30 -1.58 -14.83 -8.02
N ASP A 31 -0.42 -14.49 -7.47
CA ASP A 31 0.82 -15.26 -7.64
C ASP A 31 0.66 -16.72 -7.18
N ALA A 32 1.33 -17.66 -7.87
CA ALA A 32 1.22 -19.09 -7.59
C ALA A 32 1.60 -19.44 -6.14
N SER A 33 2.57 -18.74 -5.57
CA SER A 33 3.04 -18.94 -4.20
C SER A 33 1.95 -18.72 -3.13
N PHE A 34 0.94 -17.89 -3.44
CA PHE A 34 -0.22 -17.65 -2.58
C PHE A 34 -1.34 -18.67 -2.86
N ILE A 35 -1.57 -18.98 -4.14
CA ILE A 35 -2.64 -19.89 -4.58
C ILE A 35 -2.41 -21.31 -4.08
N GLU A 36 -1.17 -21.80 -4.04
CA GLU A 36 -0.83 -23.11 -3.47
C GLU A 36 -1.27 -23.24 -2.00
N LYS A 37 -1.39 -22.11 -1.30
CA LYS A 37 -1.88 -22.02 0.08
C LYS A 37 -3.38 -21.66 0.17
N GLY A 38 -4.07 -21.55 -0.95
CA GLY A 38 -5.47 -21.14 -1.04
C GLY A 38 -5.69 -19.64 -0.75
N LEU A 39 -4.67 -18.81 -0.92
CA LEU A 39 -4.70 -17.38 -0.58
C LEU A 39 -4.46 -16.52 -1.83
N ASN A 40 -4.91 -15.26 -1.75
CA ASN A 40 -4.43 -14.18 -2.61
C ASN A 40 -3.46 -13.29 -1.81
N ILE A 41 -2.92 -12.24 -2.42
CA ILE A 41 -1.95 -11.34 -1.76
C ILE A 41 -2.48 -10.71 -0.46
N VAL A 42 -3.79 -10.40 -0.38
CA VAL A 42 -4.42 -9.85 0.83
C VAL A 42 -4.56 -10.93 1.91
N GLY A 43 -4.93 -12.15 1.51
CA GLY A 43 -4.97 -13.31 2.40
C GLY A 43 -3.59 -13.64 2.96
N TRP A 44 -2.55 -13.54 2.13
CA TRP A 44 -1.15 -13.72 2.54
C TRP A 44 -0.70 -12.64 3.53
N LEU A 45 -1.02 -11.37 3.26
CA LEU A 45 -0.77 -10.27 4.21
C LEU A 45 -1.43 -10.54 5.56
N ASN A 46 -2.72 -10.90 5.58
CA ASN A 46 -3.45 -11.16 6.82
C ASN A 46 -2.86 -12.34 7.61
N PHE A 47 -2.40 -13.38 6.92
CA PHE A 47 -1.65 -14.48 7.53
C PHE A 47 -0.36 -13.97 8.19
N LEU A 48 0.44 -13.18 7.47
CA LEU A 48 1.68 -12.61 8.01
C LEU A 48 1.45 -11.66 9.19
N ILE A 49 0.37 -10.87 9.18
CA ILE A 49 -0.03 -10.01 10.30
C ILE A 49 -0.36 -10.86 11.53
N THR A 50 -1.12 -11.95 11.35
CA THR A 50 -1.47 -12.88 12.45
C THR A 50 -0.23 -13.54 13.05
N GLU A 51 0.77 -13.81 12.22
CA GLU A 51 2.07 -14.36 12.63
C GLU A 51 3.06 -13.29 13.15
N ASN A 52 2.65 -12.01 13.24
CA ASN A 52 3.49 -10.87 13.62
C ASN A 52 4.75 -10.70 12.75
N ARG A 53 4.65 -11.03 11.46
CA ARG A 53 5.73 -10.95 10.45
C ARG A 53 5.30 -10.20 9.17
N PRO A 54 4.62 -9.03 9.27
CA PRO A 54 4.05 -8.36 8.11
C PRO A 54 5.10 -7.94 7.07
N ARG A 55 6.34 -7.64 7.50
CA ARG A 55 7.44 -7.24 6.61
C ARG A 55 7.89 -8.33 5.63
N GLU A 56 7.58 -9.61 5.89
CA GLU A 56 7.94 -10.70 4.97
C GLU A 56 7.17 -10.68 3.64
N ILE A 57 6.14 -9.83 3.52
CA ILE A 57 5.48 -9.62 2.24
C ILE A 57 6.36 -8.84 1.25
N VAL A 58 7.30 -8.05 1.76
CA VAL A 58 8.12 -7.13 0.96
C VAL A 58 9.14 -7.93 0.14
N ASP A 59 9.36 -7.51 -1.10
CA ASP A 59 10.38 -8.09 -1.97
C ASP A 59 11.77 -7.97 -1.33
N LEU A 60 12.50 -9.09 -1.31
CA LEU A 60 13.87 -9.14 -0.80
C LEU A 60 14.84 -8.29 -1.63
N ASN A 61 14.49 -7.99 -2.89
CA ASN A 61 15.27 -7.12 -3.76
C ASN A 61 14.94 -5.63 -3.58
N CYS A 62 14.06 -5.27 -2.64
CA CYS A 62 13.71 -3.89 -2.35
C CYS A 62 14.82 -3.22 -1.52
N GLU A 63 15.92 -2.86 -2.20
CA GLU A 63 17.08 -2.18 -1.61
C GLU A 63 16.95 -0.65 -1.66
N GLY A 64 17.60 0.05 -0.72
CA GLY A 64 17.70 1.51 -0.74
C GLY A 64 16.48 2.28 -0.21
N VAL A 65 15.45 1.59 0.30
CA VAL A 65 14.26 2.20 0.90
C VAL A 65 14.44 2.31 2.42
N GLN A 66 14.09 3.47 3.00
CA GLN A 66 14.06 3.66 4.45
C GLN A 66 13.02 2.74 5.09
N VAL A 67 13.37 2.11 6.21
CA VAL A 67 12.50 1.13 6.89
C VAL A 67 11.19 1.79 7.35
N GLU A 68 11.28 3.04 7.78
CA GLU A 68 10.15 3.84 8.24
C GLU A 68 9.15 4.09 7.10
N SER A 69 9.65 4.45 5.92
CA SER A 69 8.83 4.65 4.72
C SER A 69 8.17 3.34 4.27
N LEU A 70 8.88 2.22 4.40
CA LEU A 70 8.34 0.90 4.08
C LEU A 70 7.22 0.49 5.05
N ASP A 71 7.42 0.71 6.35
CA ASP A 71 6.40 0.44 7.38
C ASP A 71 5.17 1.32 7.19
N ALA A 72 5.36 2.59 6.83
CA ALA A 72 4.26 3.50 6.55
C ALA A 72 3.47 3.09 5.30
N LEU A 73 4.15 2.71 4.22
CA LEU A 73 3.52 2.17 3.01
C LEU A 73 2.73 0.89 3.31
N LEU A 74 3.33 -0.03 4.07
CA LEU A 74 2.68 -1.29 4.46
C LEU A 74 1.45 -1.04 5.35
N SER A 75 1.55 -0.08 6.27
CA SER A 75 0.44 0.33 7.13
C SER A 75 -0.73 0.90 6.30
N VAL A 76 -0.46 1.79 5.36
CA VAL A 76 -1.48 2.36 4.47
C VAL A 76 -2.10 1.27 3.59
N ALA A 77 -1.28 0.40 3.00
CA ALA A 77 -1.76 -0.71 2.18
C ALA A 77 -2.70 -1.62 2.98
N THR A 78 -2.32 -1.96 4.22
CA THR A 78 -3.13 -2.78 5.14
C THR A 78 -4.49 -2.15 5.42
N GLN A 79 -4.54 -0.85 5.70
CA GLN A 79 -5.80 -0.14 5.93
C GLN A 79 -6.67 -0.08 4.66
N CYS A 80 -6.05 0.14 3.48
CA CYS A 80 -6.76 0.18 2.20
C CYS A 80 -7.44 -1.15 1.87
N VAL A 81 -6.80 -2.28 2.18
CA VAL A 81 -7.34 -3.63 1.90
C VAL A 81 -8.23 -4.18 3.02
N SER A 82 -8.65 -3.35 3.98
CA SER A 82 -9.57 -3.78 5.03
C SER A 82 -10.85 -4.39 4.43
N SER A 83 -11.31 -5.50 5.03
CA SER A 83 -12.57 -6.14 4.67
C SER A 83 -13.76 -5.20 4.91
N SER A 84 -13.66 -4.39 5.96
CA SER A 84 -14.59 -3.33 6.35
C SER A 84 -14.35 -2.06 5.52
N PRO A 85 -15.30 -1.63 4.66
CA PRO A 85 -15.16 -0.40 3.87
C PRO A 85 -15.01 0.88 4.69
N GLU A 86 -15.60 0.93 5.88
CA GLU A 86 -15.53 2.06 6.80
C GLU A 86 -14.13 2.29 7.36
N ASP A 87 -13.36 1.22 7.57
CA ASP A 87 -11.97 1.28 8.05
C ASP A 87 -10.98 1.72 6.98
N ARG A 88 -11.38 1.69 5.70
CA ARG A 88 -10.50 2.15 4.61
C ARG A 88 -10.35 3.67 4.65
N PRO A 89 -9.14 4.22 4.50
CA PRO A 89 -8.95 5.67 4.43
C PRO A 89 -9.61 6.26 3.17
N THR A 90 -9.74 7.59 3.13
CA THR A 90 -10.04 8.29 1.87
C THR A 90 -8.79 8.33 1.00
N MET A 91 -8.93 8.43 -0.33
CA MET A 91 -7.77 8.62 -1.21
C MET A 91 -6.99 9.90 -0.88
N HIS A 92 -7.66 10.95 -0.39
CA HIS A 92 -6.98 12.14 0.12
C HIS A 92 -6.02 11.81 1.27
N ARG A 93 -6.47 10.99 2.23
CA ARG A 93 -5.62 10.56 3.36
C ARG A 93 -4.48 9.65 2.89
N VAL A 94 -4.74 8.77 1.93
CA VAL A 94 -3.72 7.93 1.31
C VAL A 94 -2.61 8.79 0.71
N VAL A 95 -2.97 9.79 -0.11
CA VAL A 95 -2.01 10.72 -0.71
C VAL A 95 -1.20 11.43 0.37
N GLN A 96 -1.82 12.02 1.39
CA GLN A 96 -1.09 12.71 2.47
C GLN A 96 0.01 11.85 3.11
N VAL A 97 -0.25 10.55 3.34
CA VAL A 97 0.77 9.65 3.91
C VAL A 97 1.86 9.35 2.89
N LEU A 98 1.51 9.16 1.61
CA LEU A 98 2.52 8.97 0.57
C LEU A 98 3.41 10.20 0.41
N GLU A 99 2.85 11.40 0.48
CA GLU A 99 3.61 12.64 0.39
C GLU A 99 4.55 12.83 1.58
N SER A 100 4.11 12.49 2.81
CA SER A 100 4.97 12.62 3.99
C SER A 100 6.18 11.68 3.98
N GLU A 101 6.05 10.51 3.34
CA GLU A 101 7.08 9.47 3.34
C GLU A 101 7.96 9.48 2.07
N VAL A 102 7.43 9.96 0.95
CA VAL A 102 8.08 9.90 -0.38
C VAL A 102 8.55 11.28 -0.86
N MET A 103 7.91 12.37 -0.45
CA MET A 103 8.37 13.72 -0.80
C MET A 103 9.33 14.25 0.26
N THR A 104 10.62 14.22 -0.08
CA THR A 104 11.51 15.30 0.36
C THR A 104 10.88 16.63 -0.03
N PRO A 105 11.06 17.72 0.76
CA PRO A 105 10.47 19.01 0.44
C PRO A 105 10.79 19.35 -1.01
N CYS A 106 9.75 19.62 -1.80
CA CYS A 106 9.86 19.93 -3.21
C CYS A 106 10.96 20.98 -3.42
N PRO A 107 11.92 20.77 -4.35
CA PRO A 107 12.91 21.79 -4.71
C PRO A 107 12.29 23.07 -5.31
N SER A 108 10.96 23.14 -5.46
CA SER A 108 10.26 24.33 -5.93
C SER A 108 10.40 25.53 -5.00
N ASP A 109 10.74 25.34 -3.72
CA ASP A 109 11.07 26.45 -2.81
C ASP A 109 12.45 27.08 -3.10
N PHE A 110 13.26 26.50 -4.00
CA PHE A 110 14.55 27.08 -4.43
C PHE A 110 14.46 27.99 -5.67
N TYR A 111 13.28 28.09 -6.31
CA TYR A 111 13.10 28.93 -7.50
C TYR A 111 12.42 30.28 -7.20
N ASP A 112 12.36 30.71 -5.94
CA ASP A 112 11.88 32.05 -5.56
C ASP A 112 12.98 32.90 -4.91
N SER A 113 14.19 32.83 -5.47
CA SER A 113 15.34 33.64 -5.07
C SER A 113 16.19 34.01 -6.28
N ASN A 114 15.61 34.82 -7.18
CA ASN A 114 16.26 35.94 -7.87
C ASN A 114 15.37 36.40 -9.03
N SER A 115 14.55 37.38 -8.76
CA SER A 115 14.11 38.33 -9.78
C SER A 115 14.20 39.71 -9.12
N ASP A 116 15.40 40.29 -9.18
CA ASP A 116 15.57 41.74 -9.25
C ASP A 116 14.81 42.29 -10.47
#